data_AF-A0A1I3SD11-F1
#
_entry.id   AF-A0A1I3SD11-F1
#
_cell.length_a   1.000
_cell.length_b   1.000
_cell.length_c   1.000
_cell.angle_alpha   90.00
_cell.angle_beta   90.00
_cell.angle_gamma   90.00
#
_symmetry.space_group_name_H-M   'P 1'
#
loop_
_entity.id
_entity.type
_entity.pdbx_description
1 polymer ?
#
loop_
_entity_poly.entity_id
_entity_poly.type
_entity_poly.pdbx_seq_one_letter_code
_entity_poly.pdbx_strand_id
1 'polypeptide(L)'
;MNREFLYKKPWIPNFIDDRYASENPIQSWLEDDSQGLLMRKFEECSLDELILELVDIFKRGNPSYDVLAALFGSYLEFNEEKKIFSVHKIERTNEDIIRVEMHVDAQSYEIRHLNLYAQELPPLQSLKNKLNELHKDISFQETSNEFVITERECVIAILKDKRDI
;
A
#
# COMPACT_ATOMS: atom_id res chain seq x y z
N MET A 1 8.10 10.95 -11.15
CA MET A 1 7.53 11.23 -9.81
C MET A 1 8.55 10.84 -8.78
N ASN A 2 8.91 11.77 -7.90
CA ASN A 2 9.77 11.48 -6.76
C ASN A 2 8.99 10.59 -5.78
N ARG A 3 9.62 9.54 -5.25
CA ARG A 3 8.97 8.62 -4.30
C ARG A 3 9.75 8.46 -3.00
N GLU A 4 10.78 9.26 -2.79
CA GLU A 4 11.61 9.18 -1.59
C GLU A 4 10.81 9.43 -0.30
N PHE A 5 9.70 10.18 -0.39
CA PHE A 5 8.80 10.41 0.74
C PHE A 5 8.18 9.11 1.30
N LEU A 6 8.07 8.04 0.49
CA LEU A 6 7.56 6.74 0.93
C LEU A 6 8.51 6.00 1.86
N TYR A 7 9.82 6.27 1.78
CA TYR A 7 10.85 5.49 2.48
C TYR A 7 11.43 6.24 3.69
N LYS A 8 10.71 7.25 4.19
CA LYS A 8 11.01 7.87 5.48
C LYS A 8 10.85 6.84 6.60
N LYS A 9 11.55 7.03 7.73
CA LYS A 9 11.39 6.15 8.90
C LYS A 9 9.91 6.07 9.29
N PRO A 10 9.35 4.88 9.59
CA PRO A 10 7.95 4.75 9.96
C PRO A 10 7.64 5.44 11.30
N TRP A 11 6.38 5.79 11.51
CA TRP A 11 5.91 6.21 12.82
C TRP A 11 6.11 5.05 13.82
N ILE A 12 6.44 5.38 15.07
CA ILE A 12 6.55 4.38 16.15
C ILE A 12 5.55 4.78 17.23
N PRO A 13 4.58 3.91 17.57
CA PRO A 13 3.64 4.14 18.66
C PRO A 13 4.36 4.47 19.96
N ASN A 14 3.78 5.38 20.74
CA ASN A 14 4.29 5.83 22.05
C ASN A 14 5.62 6.62 22.00
N PHE A 15 6.12 6.99 20.82
CA PHE A 15 7.21 7.95 20.64
C PHE A 15 6.67 9.30 20.15
N ILE A 16 7.18 10.39 20.70
CA ILE A 16 6.89 11.74 20.19
C ILE A 16 7.53 11.87 18.81
N ASP A 17 6.70 12.22 17.84
CA ASP A 17 7.08 12.29 16.45
C ASP A 17 7.51 13.71 16.05
N ASP A 18 8.81 14.00 16.17
CA ASP A 18 9.41 15.27 15.76
C ASP A 18 9.68 15.34 14.23
N ARG A 19 9.27 14.32 13.43
CA ARG A 19 9.50 14.29 11.97
C ARG A 19 8.90 15.49 11.24
N TYR A 20 7.84 16.09 11.79
CA TYR A 20 7.17 17.27 11.23
C TYR A 20 7.68 18.61 11.77
N ALA A 21 8.58 18.60 12.77
CA ALA A 21 9.08 19.81 13.42
C ALA A 21 10.38 20.35 12.79
N SER A 22 11.10 19.53 12.00
CA SER A 22 12.43 19.87 11.47
C SER A 22 12.49 20.14 9.97
N GLU A 23 11.45 19.78 9.21
CA GLU A 23 11.34 20.12 7.80
C GLU A 23 10.39 21.31 7.68
N ASN A 24 10.86 22.42 7.12
CA ASN A 24 10.06 23.62 6.87
C ASN A 24 8.93 23.23 5.89
N PRO A 25 7.69 22.94 6.36
CA PRO A 25 6.72 22.17 5.58
C PRO A 25 6.32 22.91 4.31
N ILE A 26 6.33 24.24 4.41
CA ILE A 26 5.97 25.18 3.36
C ILE A 26 6.95 25.12 2.17
N GLN A 27 8.24 24.88 2.38
CA GLN A 27 9.22 24.75 1.27
C GLN A 27 9.16 23.38 0.59
N SER A 28 8.97 22.30 1.35
CA SER A 28 8.82 20.95 0.78
C SER A 28 7.51 20.79 -0.01
N TRP A 29 6.43 21.49 0.37
CA TRP A 29 5.14 21.44 -0.31
C TRP A 29 5.08 22.29 -1.58
N LEU A 30 5.96 23.28 -1.75
CA LEU A 30 6.01 24.16 -2.93
C LEU A 30 6.81 23.58 -4.10
N GLU A 31 7.67 22.58 -3.86
CA GLU A 31 8.62 22.09 -4.87
C GLU A 31 8.28 20.69 -5.40
N ASP A 32 7.47 19.88 -4.70
CA ASP A 32 7.23 18.49 -5.07
C ASP A 32 5.79 18.01 -4.81
N ASP A 33 4.94 18.08 -5.85
CA ASP A 33 3.57 17.54 -5.84
C ASP A 33 3.54 16.01 -6.06
N SER A 34 4.67 15.31 -5.92
CA SER A 34 4.71 13.86 -6.16
C SER A 34 3.82 13.07 -5.21
N GLN A 35 3.63 13.54 -3.97
CA GLN A 35 2.68 12.90 -3.04
C GLN A 35 1.25 13.04 -3.54
N GLY A 36 0.82 14.26 -3.91
CA GLY A 36 -0.53 14.51 -4.43
C GLY A 36 -0.80 13.76 -5.73
N LEU A 37 0.18 13.73 -6.64
CA LEU A 37 0.08 12.96 -7.89
C LEU A 37 -0.03 11.44 -7.65
N LEU A 38 0.71 10.90 -6.67
CA LEU A 38 0.63 9.48 -6.34
C LEU A 38 -0.70 9.14 -5.65
N MET A 39 -1.19 10.00 -4.74
CA MET A 39 -2.51 9.87 -4.12
C MET A 39 -3.60 9.84 -5.19
N ARG A 40 -3.58 10.81 -6.12
CA ARG A 40 -4.52 10.87 -7.23
C ARG A 40 -4.45 9.62 -8.11
N LYS A 41 -3.23 9.11 -8.38
CA LYS A 41 -3.05 7.87 -9.11
C LYS A 41 -3.69 6.70 -8.35
N PHE A 42 -3.47 6.58 -7.04
CA PHE A 42 -4.07 5.55 -6.20
C PHE A 42 -5.60 5.65 -6.18
N GLU A 43 -6.17 6.85 -6.24
CA GLU A 43 -7.62 7.07 -6.26
C GLU A 43 -8.24 6.68 -7.62
N GLU A 44 -7.62 7.08 -8.73
CA GLU A 44 -8.22 7.04 -10.07
C GLU A 44 -7.84 5.79 -10.89
N CYS A 45 -6.69 5.15 -10.62
CA CYS A 45 -6.20 4.05 -11.46
C CYS A 45 -6.98 2.74 -11.30
N SER A 46 -6.89 1.88 -12.32
CA SER A 46 -7.45 0.53 -12.26
C SER A 46 -6.77 -0.32 -11.18
N LEU A 47 -7.47 -1.33 -10.65
CA LEU A 47 -6.88 -2.25 -9.68
C LEU A 47 -5.60 -2.92 -10.20
N ASP A 48 -5.56 -3.29 -11.48
CA ASP A 48 -4.35 -3.82 -12.13
C ASP A 48 -3.16 -2.84 -12.01
N GLU A 49 -3.39 -1.57 -12.33
CA GLU A 49 -2.36 -0.54 -12.28
C GLU A 49 -1.92 -0.23 -10.86
N LEU A 50 -2.86 -0.25 -9.90
CA LEU A 50 -2.54 -0.11 -8.49
C LEU A 50 -1.61 -1.24 -8.03
N ILE A 51 -1.92 -2.49 -8.38
CA ILE A 51 -1.11 -3.65 -8.00
C ILE A 51 0.29 -3.53 -8.60
N LEU A 52 0.41 -3.14 -9.87
CA LEU A 52 1.70 -2.89 -10.51
C LEU A 52 2.49 -1.76 -9.83
N GLU A 53 1.81 -0.68 -9.45
CA GLU A 53 2.41 0.45 -8.74
C GLU A 53 2.92 0.03 -7.37
N LEU A 54 2.14 -0.76 -6.61
CA LEU A 54 2.54 -1.30 -5.32
C LEU A 54 3.76 -2.21 -5.44
N VAL A 55 3.76 -3.09 -6.44
CA VAL A 55 4.91 -3.93 -6.74
C VAL A 55 6.15 -3.08 -7.02
N ASP A 56 6.07 -2.01 -7.81
CA ASP A 56 7.21 -1.13 -8.07
C ASP A 56 7.67 -0.36 -6.81
N ILE A 57 6.74 -0.02 -5.91
CA ILE A 57 7.07 0.57 -4.59
C ILE A 57 7.88 -0.44 -3.77
N PHE A 58 7.37 -1.64 -3.55
CA PHE A 58 8.06 -2.66 -2.73
C PHE A 58 9.37 -3.15 -3.36
N LYS A 59 9.46 -3.13 -4.69
CA LYS A 59 10.69 -3.46 -5.42
C LYS A 59 11.82 -2.46 -5.18
N ARG A 60 11.52 -1.20 -4.83
CA ARG A 60 12.52 -0.18 -4.48
C ARG A 60 12.94 -0.28 -3.02
N GLY A 61 12.00 -0.52 -2.12
CA GLY A 61 12.25 -0.69 -0.68
C GLY A 61 10.97 -0.94 0.09
N ASN A 62 11.08 -1.17 1.41
CA ASN A 62 9.89 -1.26 2.27
C ASN A 62 9.40 0.17 2.60
N PRO A 63 8.21 0.59 2.13
CA PRO A 63 7.71 1.92 2.42
C PRO A 63 7.25 2.01 3.87
N SER A 64 7.26 3.22 4.41
CA SER A 64 6.62 3.55 5.67
C SER A 64 5.14 3.20 5.62
N TYR A 65 4.67 2.40 6.58
CA TYR A 65 3.28 1.95 6.63
C TYR A 65 2.30 3.11 6.82
N ASP A 66 2.64 4.12 7.63
CA ASP A 66 1.78 5.28 7.87
C ASP A 66 1.65 6.14 6.61
N VAL A 67 2.76 6.32 5.88
CA VAL A 67 2.78 7.11 4.63
C VAL A 67 2.06 6.36 3.51
N LEU A 68 2.31 5.06 3.37
CA LEU A 68 1.64 4.24 2.36
C LEU A 68 0.13 4.17 2.62
N ALA A 69 -0.29 4.01 3.88
CA ALA A 69 -1.70 3.94 4.25
C ALA A 69 -2.46 5.22 3.92
N ALA A 70 -1.82 6.38 4.09
CA ALA A 70 -2.39 7.68 3.72
C ALA A 70 -2.64 7.84 2.21
N LEU A 71 -2.03 7.01 1.35
CA LEU A 71 -2.34 6.99 -0.08
C LEU A 71 -3.65 6.28 -0.41
N PHE A 72 -4.13 5.40 0.47
CA PHE A 72 -5.35 4.62 0.25
C PHE A 72 -6.61 5.32 0.75
N GLY A 73 -6.47 6.23 1.72
CA GLY A 73 -7.58 7.02 2.24
C GLY A 73 -7.38 7.45 3.68
N SER A 74 -8.48 7.56 4.40
CA SER A 74 -8.55 8.17 5.73
C SER A 74 -9.14 7.23 6.79
N TYR A 75 -9.22 7.70 8.04
CA TYR A 75 -9.58 6.91 9.22
C TYR A 75 -8.64 5.72 9.43
N LEU A 76 -7.41 6.08 9.79
CA LEU A 76 -6.32 5.15 10.05
C LEU A 76 -6.39 4.65 11.49
N GLU A 77 -6.25 3.33 11.68
CA GLU A 77 -6.22 2.70 12.99
C GLU A 77 -4.98 1.81 13.11
N PHE A 78 -4.26 1.91 14.23
CA PHE A 78 -3.17 1.00 14.54
C PHE A 78 -3.51 0.12 15.75
N ASN A 79 -3.59 -1.19 15.52
CA ASN A 79 -3.70 -2.18 16.57
C ASN A 79 -2.30 -2.57 17.05
N GLU A 80 -1.87 -2.06 18.21
CA GLU A 80 -0.52 -2.27 18.74
C GLU A 80 -0.25 -3.73 19.12
N GLU A 81 -1.25 -4.46 19.63
CA GLU A 81 -1.12 -5.86 20.03
C GLU A 81 -0.88 -6.79 18.84
N LYS A 82 -1.62 -6.56 17.75
CA LYS A 82 -1.55 -7.36 16.52
C LYS A 82 -0.54 -6.83 15.51
N LYS A 83 -0.04 -5.61 15.72
CA LYS A 83 0.80 -4.87 14.77
C LYS A 83 0.15 -4.77 13.39
N ILE A 84 -1.13 -4.39 13.38
CA ILE A 84 -1.93 -4.19 12.15
C ILE A 84 -2.30 -2.72 12.03
N PHE A 85 -2.02 -2.14 10.86
CA PHE A 85 -2.47 -0.81 10.48
C PHE A 85 -3.61 -0.95 9.47
N SER A 86 -4.77 -0.38 9.76
CA SER A 86 -5.99 -0.51 8.97
C SER A 86 -6.43 0.84 8.41
N VAL A 87 -6.88 0.83 7.16
CA VAL A 87 -7.54 1.98 6.50
C VAL A 87 -9.01 1.65 6.34
N HIS A 88 -9.86 2.37 7.06
CA HIS A 88 -11.31 2.08 7.11
C HIS A 88 -12.12 2.86 6.07
N LYS A 89 -11.67 4.05 5.67
CA LYS A 89 -12.29 4.80 4.58
C LYS A 89 -11.36 4.85 3.39
N ILE A 90 -11.57 3.92 2.47
CA ILE A 90 -10.84 3.87 1.21
C ILE A 90 -11.34 4.98 0.27
N GLU A 91 -10.40 5.73 -0.31
CA GLU A 91 -10.67 6.87 -1.20
C GLU A 91 -10.29 6.45 -2.63
N ARG A 92 -11.07 5.52 -3.20
CA ARG A 92 -10.91 5.03 -4.58
C ARG A 92 -12.17 5.30 -5.38
N THR A 93 -12.03 5.89 -6.56
CA THR A 93 -13.16 6.26 -7.43
C THR A 93 -13.96 5.06 -7.91
N ASN A 94 -13.30 3.92 -8.13
CA ASN A 94 -13.94 2.71 -8.66
C ASN A 94 -14.59 1.84 -7.57
N GLU A 95 -14.44 2.19 -6.29
CA GLU A 95 -14.96 1.44 -5.13
C GLU A 95 -14.59 -0.07 -5.15
N ASP A 96 -13.50 -0.42 -5.83
CA ASP A 96 -13.05 -1.80 -6.05
C ASP A 96 -12.31 -2.38 -4.85
N ILE A 97 -11.73 -1.54 -3.98
CA ILE A 97 -11.14 -1.91 -2.69
C ILE A 97 -11.98 -1.31 -1.56
N ILE A 98 -12.35 -2.15 -0.61
CA ILE A 98 -13.21 -1.78 0.52
C ILE A 98 -12.43 -1.62 1.83
N ARG A 99 -11.27 -2.25 1.95
CA ARG A 99 -10.44 -2.23 3.15
C ARG A 99 -8.99 -2.51 2.78
N VAL A 100 -8.07 -1.87 3.51
CA VAL A 100 -6.64 -2.15 3.42
C VAL A 100 -6.11 -2.42 4.81
N GLU A 101 -5.31 -3.47 4.95
CA GLU A 101 -4.62 -3.81 6.19
C GLU A 101 -3.13 -4.04 5.91
N MET A 102 -2.27 -3.51 6.79
CA MET A 102 -0.84 -3.70 6.74
C MET A 102 -0.38 -4.35 8.03
N HIS A 103 0.23 -5.53 7.93
CA HIS A 103 0.83 -6.22 9.06
C HIS A 103 2.30 -5.83 9.10
N VAL A 104 2.72 -5.24 10.21
CA VAL A 104 4.08 -4.72 10.37
C VAL A 104 4.90 -5.59 11.32
N ASP A 105 6.20 -5.65 11.07
CA ASP A 105 7.16 -6.29 11.95
C ASP A 105 7.17 -5.61 13.33
N ALA A 106 7.20 -6.40 14.40
CA ALA A 106 7.10 -5.86 15.76
C ALA A 106 8.34 -5.04 16.20
N GLN A 107 9.49 -5.24 15.55
CA GLN A 107 10.75 -4.57 15.86
C GLN A 107 11.06 -3.47 14.86
N SER A 108 11.04 -3.80 13.56
CA SER A 108 11.43 -2.86 12.50
C SER A 108 10.29 -1.96 12.04
N TYR A 109 9.03 -2.33 12.33
CA TYR A 109 7.84 -1.68 11.78
C TYR A 109 7.77 -1.70 10.24
N GLU A 110 8.55 -2.58 9.60
CA GLU A 110 8.48 -2.83 8.17
C GLU A 110 7.21 -3.62 7.83
N ILE A 111 6.60 -3.32 6.69
CA ILE A 111 5.42 -4.04 6.22
C ILE A 111 5.84 -5.44 5.78
N ARG A 112 5.23 -6.46 6.40
CA ARG A 112 5.40 -7.88 6.05
C ARG A 112 4.26 -8.38 5.16
N HIS A 113 3.04 -7.90 5.43
CA HIS A 113 1.87 -8.21 4.61
C HIS A 113 1.08 -6.94 4.31
N LEU A 114 0.74 -6.74 3.03
CA LEU A 114 -0.24 -5.76 2.57
C LEU A 114 -1.45 -6.52 2.03
N ASN A 115 -2.57 -6.40 2.73
CA ASN A 115 -3.84 -7.03 2.35
C ASN A 115 -4.78 -5.97 1.77
N LEU A 116 -5.16 -6.14 0.51
CA LEU A 116 -6.18 -5.36 -0.18
C LEU A 116 -7.46 -6.21 -0.26
N TYR A 117 -8.50 -5.79 0.43
CA TYR A 117 -9.81 -6.45 0.35
C TYR A 117 -10.61 -5.82 -0.78
N ALA A 118 -10.78 -6.58 -1.86
CA ALA A 118 -11.47 -6.15 -3.06
C ALA A 118 -12.91 -6.67 -3.11
N GLN A 119 -13.82 -5.87 -3.68
CA GLN A 119 -15.20 -6.29 -3.90
C GLN A 119 -15.27 -7.49 -4.88
N GLU A 120 -14.47 -7.43 -5.94
CA GLU A 120 -14.28 -8.49 -6.91
C GLU A 120 -12.80 -8.62 -7.26
N LEU A 121 -12.36 -9.83 -7.62
CA LEU A 121 -11.00 -10.03 -8.11
C LEU A 121 -10.92 -9.63 -9.59
N PRO A 122 -9.87 -8.89 -9.99
CA PRO A 122 -9.72 -8.48 -11.38
C PRO A 122 -9.45 -9.69 -12.28
N PRO A 123 -9.62 -9.58 -13.61
CA PRO A 123 -9.24 -10.65 -14.54
C PRO A 123 -7.73 -10.92 -14.50
N LEU A 124 -7.34 -11.91 -13.69
CA LEU A 124 -5.95 -12.13 -13.28
C LEU A 124 -5.00 -12.47 -14.45
N GLN A 125 -5.51 -12.96 -15.58
CA GLN A 125 -4.67 -13.28 -16.74
C GLN A 125 -3.97 -12.04 -17.34
N SER A 126 -4.68 -10.92 -17.42
CA SER A 126 -4.11 -9.65 -17.93
C SER A 126 -3.03 -9.13 -16.98
N LEU A 127 -3.33 -9.12 -15.68
CA LEU A 127 -2.41 -8.69 -14.64
C LEU A 127 -1.14 -9.55 -14.62
N LYS A 128 -1.26 -10.88 -14.73
CA LYS A 128 -0.11 -11.80 -14.80
C LYS A 128 0.80 -11.49 -15.97
N ASN A 129 0.24 -11.24 -17.15
CA ASN A 129 1.03 -10.90 -18.34
C ASN A 129 1.80 -9.60 -18.10
N LYS A 130 1.14 -8.56 -17.59
CA LYS A 130 1.80 -7.28 -17.24
C LYS A 130 2.89 -7.44 -16.19
N LEU A 131 2.64 -8.23 -15.14
CA LEU A 131 3.62 -8.53 -14.09
C LEU A 131 4.85 -9.26 -14.67
N ASN A 132 4.65 -10.27 -15.52
CA ASN A 132 5.76 -11.00 -16.16
C ASN A 132 6.57 -10.11 -17.11
N GLU A 133 5.92 -9.18 -17.81
CA GLU A 133 6.59 -8.25 -18.72
C GLU A 133 7.44 -7.21 -17.97
N LEU A 134 6.89 -6.64 -16.89
CA LEU A 134 7.52 -5.54 -16.14
C LEU A 134 8.45 -6.04 -15.02
N HIS A 135 8.18 -7.22 -14.45
CA HIS A 135 8.86 -7.75 -13.28
C HIS A 135 9.16 -9.25 -13.44
N LYS A 136 10.23 -9.55 -14.19
CA LYS A 136 10.62 -10.93 -14.56
C LYS A 136 10.91 -11.88 -13.39
N ASP A 137 11.17 -11.36 -12.21
CA ASP A 137 11.63 -12.12 -11.04
C ASP A 137 10.57 -12.24 -9.94
N ILE A 138 9.31 -11.89 -10.22
CA ILE A 138 8.23 -11.93 -9.22
C ILE A 138 7.52 -13.27 -9.19
N SER A 139 7.34 -13.79 -7.98
CA SER A 139 6.48 -14.95 -7.73
C SER A 139 5.08 -14.50 -7.34
N PHE A 140 4.07 -15.13 -7.94
CA PHE A 140 2.67 -14.95 -7.57
C PHE A 140 1.92 -16.28 -7.53
N GLN A 141 0.88 -16.34 -6.69
CA GLN A 141 0.00 -17.48 -6.51
C GLN A 141 -1.46 -17.02 -6.63
N GLU A 142 -2.33 -17.92 -7.08
CA GLU A 142 -3.76 -17.65 -7.26
C GLU A 142 -4.58 -18.80 -6.70
N THR A 143 -5.63 -18.44 -5.97
CA THR A 143 -6.76 -19.33 -5.67
C THR A 143 -8.06 -18.63 -6.06
N SER A 144 -9.20 -19.31 -5.91
CA SER A 144 -10.51 -18.74 -6.29
C SER A 144 -10.87 -17.45 -5.54
N ASN A 145 -10.22 -17.18 -4.40
CA ASN A 145 -10.54 -16.06 -3.51
C ASN A 145 -9.36 -15.13 -3.25
N GLU A 146 -8.16 -15.45 -3.75
CA GLU A 146 -6.98 -14.63 -3.49
C GLU A 146 -6.01 -14.61 -4.66
N PHE A 147 -5.33 -13.47 -4.80
CA PHE A 147 -4.15 -13.31 -5.63
C PHE A 147 -3.02 -12.79 -4.76
N VAL A 148 -1.93 -13.53 -4.68
CA VAL A 148 -0.82 -13.25 -3.77
C VAL A 148 0.44 -13.02 -4.57
N ILE A 149 1.10 -11.90 -4.34
CA ILE A 149 2.39 -11.54 -4.92
C ILE A 149 3.40 -11.51 -3.79
N THR A 150 4.56 -12.13 -3.98
CA THR A 150 5.69 -11.99 -3.06
C THR A 150 6.78 -11.19 -3.75
N GLU A 151 7.13 -10.05 -3.17
CA GLU A 151 8.23 -9.19 -3.61
C GLU A 151 9.14 -8.92 -2.41
N ARG A 152 10.42 -9.31 -2.54
CA ARG A 152 11.39 -9.31 -1.44
C ARG A 152 10.86 -10.07 -0.21
N GLU A 153 10.69 -9.37 0.91
CA GLU A 153 10.20 -9.91 2.19
C GLU A 153 8.75 -9.48 2.50
N CYS A 154 8.06 -8.88 1.52
CA CYS A 154 6.66 -8.46 1.66
C CYS A 154 5.73 -9.32 0.80
N VAL A 155 4.58 -9.66 1.37
CA VAL A 155 3.48 -10.30 0.67
C VAL A 155 2.41 -9.25 0.36
N ILE A 156 2.06 -9.08 -0.91
CA ILE A 156 0.92 -8.27 -1.35
C ILE A 156 -0.21 -9.22 -1.70
N ALA A 157 -1.27 -9.23 -0.91
CA ALA A 157 -2.42 -10.11 -1.10
C ALA A 157 -3.65 -9.29 -1.51
N ILE A 158 -4.31 -9.71 -2.58
CA ILE A 158 -5.60 -9.20 -3.01
C ILE A 158 -6.63 -10.26 -2.72
N LEU A 159 -7.54 -9.95 -1.81
CA LEU A 159 -8.49 -10.87 -1.23
C LEU A 159 -9.89 -10.48 -1.67
N LYS A 160 -10.68 -11.44 -2.14
CA LYS A 160 -12.11 -11.19 -2.34
C LYS A 160 -12.76 -11.04 -0.97
N ASP A 161 -13.45 -9.93 -0.74
CA ASP A 161 -14.17 -9.75 0.51
C ASP A 161 -15.28 -10.79 0.65
N LYS A 162 -15.24 -11.52 1.77
CA LYS A 162 -16.31 -12.42 2.16
C LYS A 162 -17.30 -11.59 2.97
N ARG A 163 -18.17 -10.86 2.27
CA ARG A 163 -19.43 -10.47 2.89
C ARG A 163 -20.17 -11.77 3.17
N ASP A 164 -20.16 -12.21 4.43
CA ASP A 164 -21.09 -13.22 4.92
C ASP A 164 -22.50 -12.63 4.72
N ILE A 165 -23.18 -13.11 3.67
CA ILE A 165 -24.62 -12.86 3.43
C ILE A 165 -25.42 -13.83 4.30
#